data_AF-A0A2H0ETC7-F1
#
_entry.id   AF-A0A2H0ETC7-F1
#
_cell.length_a   1.000
_cell.length_b   1.000
_cell.length_c   1.000
_cell.angle_alpha   90.00
_cell.angle_beta   90.00
_cell.angle_gamma   90.00
#
_symmetry.space_group_name_H-M   'P 1'
#
loop_
_entity.id
_entity.type
_entity.pdbx_description
1 polymer ?
#
loop_
_entity_poly.entity_id
_entity_poly.type
_entity_poly.pdbx_seq_one_letter_code
_entity_poly.pdbx_strand_id
1 'polypeptide(L)'
;MHGRKRSDVRESRWTGASAQFPHARAFLEETAAALACDLSRGKIVCLPAGRRVYPHLDRGRYYRLRGRYHLVLKSASGLWLKAADEEMRLRAGALWWFDNDQMREAFNDGDRDRIHMIFDLPPHDRRAEAQAATAAAIARMADPQARAVA
;
A
#
# COMPACT_ATOMS: atom_id res chain seq x y z
N MET A 1 12.59 -26.39 6.11
CA MET A 1 11.37 -25.71 5.61
C MET A 1 11.28 -25.96 4.09
N HIS A 2 10.81 -27.14 3.68
CA HIS A 2 10.72 -27.55 2.27
C HIS A 2 9.25 -27.68 1.84
N GLY A 3 8.87 -27.10 0.68
CA GLY A 3 7.61 -27.47 0.00
C GLY A 3 6.55 -26.38 -0.23
N ARG A 4 6.69 -25.14 0.27
CA ARG A 4 5.73 -24.07 -0.08
C ARG A 4 6.18 -23.34 -1.34
N LYS A 5 5.27 -23.18 -2.32
CA LYS A 5 5.50 -22.28 -3.46
C LYS A 5 5.85 -20.89 -2.92
N ARG A 6 6.92 -20.29 -3.44
CA ARG A 6 7.44 -18.97 -3.01
C ARG A 6 6.37 -17.87 -3.03
N SER A 7 5.33 -18.04 -3.85
CA SER A 7 4.17 -17.14 -3.94
C SER A 7 3.23 -17.16 -2.72
N ASP A 8 3.30 -18.17 -1.84
CA ASP A 8 2.41 -18.30 -0.67
C ASP A 8 3.15 -18.22 0.68
N VAL A 9 4.35 -17.63 0.69
CA VAL A 9 5.03 -17.27 1.95
C VAL A 9 4.26 -16.13 2.61
N ARG A 10 3.70 -16.38 3.79
CA ARG A 10 2.85 -15.41 4.52
C ARG A 10 3.61 -14.56 5.53
N GLU A 11 4.70 -15.11 6.05
CA GLU A 11 5.64 -14.38 6.89
C GLU A 11 6.24 -13.22 6.11
N SER A 12 6.27 -12.06 6.76
CA SER A 12 6.92 -10.86 6.24
C SER A 12 8.01 -10.46 7.22
N ARG A 13 9.13 -9.97 6.68
CA ARG A 13 10.26 -9.46 7.48
C ARG A 13 10.70 -8.15 6.87
N TRP A 14 11.26 -7.28 7.70
CA TRP A 14 11.93 -6.09 7.20
C TRP A 14 13.08 -6.47 6.27
N THR A 15 13.18 -5.76 5.14
CA THR A 15 14.35 -5.85 4.27
C THR A 15 15.45 -4.96 4.82
N GLY A 16 16.71 -5.22 4.47
CA GLY A 16 17.82 -4.32 4.82
C GLY A 16 17.56 -2.90 4.29
N ALA A 17 17.06 -2.78 3.06
CA ALA A 17 16.73 -1.50 2.45
C ALA A 17 15.66 -0.71 3.22
N SER A 18 14.69 -1.36 3.88
CA SER A 18 13.66 -0.62 4.60
C SER A 18 14.20 0.16 5.79
N ALA A 19 15.42 -0.09 6.27
CA ALA A 19 16.05 0.65 7.36
C ALA A 19 16.32 2.11 6.99
N GLN A 20 16.47 2.39 5.69
CA GLN A 20 16.65 3.74 5.16
C GLN A 20 15.33 4.54 5.11
N PHE A 21 14.20 3.92 5.43
CA PHE A 21 12.87 4.52 5.39
C PHE A 21 12.19 4.43 6.76
N PRO A 22 12.74 5.06 7.82
CA PRO A 22 12.23 4.94 9.18
C PRO A 22 10.78 5.42 9.30
N HIS A 23 10.43 6.51 8.62
CA HIS A 23 9.05 7.02 8.54
C HIS A 23 8.08 6.00 7.93
N ALA A 24 8.51 5.26 6.90
CA ALA A 24 7.69 4.21 6.30
C ALA A 24 7.50 3.02 7.24
N ARG A 25 8.53 2.67 8.03
CA ARG A 25 8.42 1.61 9.03
C ARG A 25 7.49 2.01 10.17
N ALA A 26 7.69 3.20 10.74
CA ALA A 26 6.86 3.74 11.81
C ALA A 26 5.37 3.81 11.39
N PHE A 27 5.10 4.33 10.19
CA PHE A 27 3.75 4.33 9.62
C PHE A 27 3.07 2.95 9.65
N LEU A 28 3.78 1.93 9.17
CA LEU A 28 3.29 0.57 9.10
C LEU A 28 3.07 0.02 10.52
N GLU A 29 4.04 0.18 11.41
CA GLU A 29 3.99 -0.28 12.80
C GLU A 29 2.84 0.37 13.58
N GLU A 30 2.68 1.69 13.48
CA GLU A 30 1.58 2.42 14.11
C GLU A 30 0.21 2.00 13.56
N THR A 31 0.10 1.84 12.24
CA THR A 31 -1.16 1.39 11.61
C THR A 31 -1.52 -0.01 12.09
N ALA A 32 -0.55 -0.92 12.15
CA ALA A 32 -0.76 -2.28 12.62
C ALA A 32 -1.13 -2.33 14.12
N ALA A 33 -0.46 -1.52 14.94
CA ALA A 33 -0.75 -1.39 16.37
C ALA A 33 -2.17 -0.83 16.61
N ALA A 34 -2.56 0.22 15.90
CA ALA A 34 -3.89 0.82 16.01
C ALA A 34 -5.02 -0.16 15.61
N LEU A 35 -4.71 -1.14 14.75
CA LEU A 35 -5.64 -2.20 14.35
C LEU A 35 -5.49 -3.48 15.18
N ALA A 36 -4.61 -3.51 16.18
CA ALA A 36 -4.28 -4.71 16.93
C ALA A 36 -4.04 -5.92 16.01
N CYS A 37 -3.16 -5.74 15.02
CA CYS A 37 -2.92 -6.76 14.01
C CYS A 37 -1.46 -6.92 13.58
N ASP A 38 -1.17 -8.05 12.96
CA ASP A 38 0.17 -8.31 12.42
C ASP A 38 0.44 -7.53 11.13
N LEU A 39 1.66 -7.01 11.07
CA LEU A 39 2.21 -6.44 9.84
C LEU A 39 2.34 -7.48 8.73
N SER A 40 2.09 -7.01 7.51
CA SER A 40 2.19 -7.84 6.31
C SER A 40 3.20 -7.23 5.35
N ARG A 41 3.02 -7.41 4.04
CA ARG A 41 3.95 -6.88 3.06
C ARG A 41 3.70 -5.40 2.89
N GLY A 42 4.78 -4.62 2.85
CA GLY A 42 4.81 -3.22 2.48
C GLY A 42 5.87 -2.99 1.40
N LYS A 43 5.58 -2.13 0.43
CA LYS A 43 6.49 -1.78 -0.68
C LYS A 43 6.30 -0.32 -1.05
N ILE A 44 7.41 0.38 -1.29
CA ILE A 44 7.39 1.65 -2.02
C ILE A 44 7.66 1.32 -3.47
N VAL A 45 6.75 1.71 -4.36
CA VAL A 45 6.82 1.41 -5.79
C VAL A 45 6.77 2.70 -6.60
N CYS A 46 7.55 2.72 -7.69
CA CYS A 46 7.52 3.78 -8.69
C CYS A 46 6.83 3.26 -9.96
N LEU A 47 5.89 4.03 -10.50
CA LEU A 47 5.42 3.89 -11.87
C LEU A 47 5.89 5.11 -12.68
N PRO A 48 6.87 4.95 -13.58
CA PRO A 48 7.42 6.08 -14.33
C PRO A 48 6.38 6.77 -15.22
N ALA A 49 6.68 8.00 -15.63
CA ALA A 49 5.87 8.75 -16.59
C ALA A 49 5.58 7.94 -17.88
N GLY A 50 4.34 7.99 -18.37
CA GLY A 50 3.90 7.26 -19.56
C GLY A 50 3.83 5.74 -19.42
N ARG A 51 4.02 5.16 -18.22
CA ARG A 51 4.03 3.69 -18.03
C ARG A 51 2.67 3.19 -17.54
N ARG A 52 2.33 1.98 -18.00
CA ARG A 52 1.11 1.24 -17.65
C ARG A 52 1.44 -0.05 -16.90
N VAL A 53 0.63 -0.35 -15.90
CA VAL A 53 0.48 -1.68 -15.33
C VAL A 53 -0.72 -2.31 -16.02
N TYR A 54 -0.47 -3.31 -16.86
CA TYR A 54 -1.50 -3.98 -17.66
C TYR A 54 -2.54 -4.72 -16.80
N PRO A 55 -3.72 -5.02 -17.36
CA PRO A 55 -4.77 -5.77 -16.66
C PRO A 55 -4.25 -7.05 -16.01
N HIS A 56 -4.40 -7.18 -14.70
CA HIS A 56 -3.98 -8.36 -13.95
C HIS A 56 -4.80 -8.59 -12.68
N LEU A 57 -4.69 -9.82 -12.17
CA LEU A 57 -5.13 -10.24 -10.83
C LEU A 57 -3.92 -10.52 -9.95
N ASP A 58 -4.02 -10.21 -8.66
CA ASP A 58 -3.05 -10.69 -7.69
C ASP A 58 -3.17 -12.21 -7.51
N ARG A 59 -2.07 -12.93 -7.69
CA ARG A 59 -2.06 -14.40 -7.60
C ARG A 59 -1.54 -14.88 -6.25
N GLY A 60 -2.30 -15.76 -5.60
CA GLY A 60 -1.88 -16.50 -4.41
C GLY A 60 -2.84 -16.34 -3.23
N ARG A 61 -2.91 -17.36 -2.36
CA ARG A 61 -3.75 -17.34 -1.14
C ARG A 61 -3.42 -16.16 -0.23
N TYR A 62 -2.17 -15.71 -0.24
CA TYR A 62 -1.74 -14.52 0.50
C TYR A 62 -2.62 -13.28 0.22
N TYR A 63 -2.93 -12.97 -1.04
CA TYR A 63 -3.67 -11.75 -1.40
C TYR A 63 -5.18 -11.86 -1.14
N ARG A 64 -5.75 -13.06 -1.24
CA ARG A 64 -7.19 -13.29 -0.97
C ARG A 64 -7.58 -13.11 0.51
N LEU A 65 -6.61 -13.13 1.41
CA LEU A 65 -6.84 -13.05 2.85
C LEU A 65 -6.57 -11.65 3.42
N ARG A 66 -6.25 -10.67 2.57
CA ARG A 66 -5.70 -9.39 2.99
C ARG A 66 -6.26 -8.25 2.15
N GLY A 67 -6.60 -7.14 2.79
CA GLY A 67 -6.83 -5.90 2.06
C GLY A 67 -5.50 -5.28 1.61
N ARG A 68 -5.42 -4.87 0.35
CA ARG A 68 -4.29 -4.11 -0.21
C ARG A 68 -4.59 -2.62 -0.28
N TYR A 69 -3.76 -1.83 0.38
CA TYR A 69 -3.90 -0.38 0.51
C TYR A 69 -2.81 0.34 -0.27
N HIS A 70 -3.16 1.46 -0.88
CA HIS A 70 -2.29 2.31 -1.68
C HIS A 70 -2.28 3.71 -1.07
N LEU A 71 -1.23 4.05 -0.34
CA LEU A 71 -0.95 5.42 0.05
C LEU A 71 -0.15 6.11 -1.04
N VAL A 72 -0.71 7.19 -1.58
CA VAL A 72 -0.12 7.90 -2.71
C VAL A 72 0.89 8.94 -2.23
N LEU A 73 2.18 8.64 -2.33
CA LEU A 73 3.26 9.49 -1.80
C LEU A 73 3.62 10.66 -2.73
N LYS A 74 3.69 10.42 -4.05
CA LYS A 74 4.08 11.44 -5.04
C LYS A 74 3.27 11.31 -6.31
N SER A 75 2.66 12.42 -6.76
CA SER A 75 1.53 12.38 -7.70
C SER A 75 1.12 13.72 -8.30
N ALA A 76 1.83 14.19 -9.32
CA ALA A 76 1.55 15.50 -9.90
C ALA A 76 0.17 15.59 -10.58
N SER A 77 -0.13 14.70 -11.53
CA SER A 77 -1.34 14.76 -12.37
C SER A 77 -2.50 13.85 -11.94
N GLY A 78 -2.28 12.99 -10.95
CA GLY A 78 -3.18 11.86 -10.69
C GLY A 78 -2.75 10.57 -11.42
N LEU A 79 -3.00 9.40 -10.84
CA LEU A 79 -2.78 8.09 -11.47
C LEU A 79 -4.16 7.60 -11.83
N TRP A 80 -4.38 7.24 -13.09
CA TRP A 80 -5.59 6.54 -13.45
C TRP A 80 -5.49 5.08 -13.02
N LEU A 81 -6.51 4.60 -12.32
CA LEU A 81 -6.65 3.21 -11.88
C LEU A 81 -8.04 2.76 -12.28
N LYS A 82 -8.12 1.54 -12.83
CA LYS A 82 -9.37 0.82 -13.03
C LYS A 82 -9.35 -0.47 -12.23
N ALA A 83 -10.43 -0.75 -11.51
CA ALA A 83 -10.66 -2.01 -10.81
C ALA A 83 -12.11 -2.46 -11.07
N ALA A 84 -12.28 -3.64 -11.67
CA ALA A 84 -13.56 -4.05 -12.26
C ALA A 84 -14.12 -2.95 -13.19
N ASP A 85 -15.33 -2.47 -12.89
CA ASP A 85 -16.04 -1.44 -13.68
C ASP A 85 -15.83 -0.02 -13.15
N GLU A 86 -15.07 0.15 -12.06
CA GLU A 86 -14.81 1.44 -11.44
C GLU A 86 -13.47 2.02 -11.88
N GLU A 87 -13.48 3.33 -12.18
CA GLU A 87 -12.29 4.08 -12.58
C GLU A 87 -12.09 5.29 -11.66
N MET A 88 -10.84 5.55 -11.28
CA MET A 88 -10.52 6.64 -10.36
C MET A 88 -9.19 7.32 -10.69
N ARG A 89 -9.07 8.56 -10.22
CA ARG A 89 -7.85 9.37 -10.30
C ARG A 89 -7.22 9.53 -8.92
N LEU A 90 -6.18 8.75 -8.64
CA LEU A 90 -5.52 8.73 -7.34
C LEU A 90 -4.59 9.94 -7.23
N ARG A 91 -4.73 10.78 -6.20
CA ARG A 91 -3.91 12.01 -5.99
C ARG A 91 -2.97 11.88 -4.79
N ALA A 92 -1.93 12.71 -4.72
CA ALA A 92 -0.98 12.73 -3.60
C ALA A 92 -1.71 12.88 -2.26
N GLY A 93 -1.24 12.16 -1.23
CA GLY A 93 -1.80 12.19 0.12
C GLY A 93 -3.06 11.33 0.30
N ALA A 94 -3.68 10.86 -0.78
CA ALA A 94 -4.85 10.01 -0.68
C ALA A 94 -4.47 8.57 -0.31
N LEU A 95 -5.27 7.95 0.57
CA LEU A 95 -5.25 6.53 0.87
C LEU A 95 -6.37 5.83 0.13
N TRP A 96 -6.04 4.78 -0.62
CA TRP A 96 -7.00 4.02 -1.40
C TRP A 96 -6.96 2.55 -1.06
N TRP A 97 -8.12 1.92 -1.12
CA TRP A 97 -8.30 0.48 -1.13
C TRP A 97 -9.24 0.12 -2.28
N PHE A 98 -9.00 -1.03 -2.91
CA PHE A 98 -9.90 -1.64 -3.87
C PHE A 98 -9.89 -3.15 -3.65
N ASP A 99 -10.90 -3.84 -4.18
CA ASP A 99 -10.94 -5.30 -4.15
C ASP A 99 -9.83 -5.87 -5.05
N ASN A 100 -8.74 -6.33 -4.44
CA ASN A 100 -7.57 -6.84 -5.15
C ASN A 100 -7.79 -8.20 -5.83
N ASP A 101 -8.93 -8.84 -5.59
CA ASP A 101 -9.35 -10.05 -6.31
C ASP A 101 -10.09 -9.73 -7.62
N GLN A 102 -10.30 -8.45 -7.93
CA GLN A 102 -10.83 -7.98 -9.22
C GLN A 102 -9.73 -7.63 -10.23
N MET A 103 -10.07 -7.77 -11.51
CA MET A 103 -9.20 -7.36 -12.61
C MET A 103 -8.90 -5.88 -12.50
N ARG A 104 -7.63 -5.50 -12.61
CA ARG A 104 -7.23 -4.11 -12.48
C ARG A 104 -6.08 -3.72 -13.38
N GLU A 105 -6.04 -2.45 -13.72
CA GLU A 105 -4.95 -1.81 -14.43
C GLU A 105 -4.71 -0.39 -13.91
N ALA A 106 -3.49 0.11 -14.14
CA ALA A 106 -3.12 1.46 -13.76
C ALA A 106 -2.29 2.11 -14.85
N PHE A 107 -2.49 3.41 -15.07
CA PHE A 107 -1.75 4.17 -16.05
C PHE A 107 -1.30 5.51 -15.48
N ASN A 108 0.01 5.75 -15.53
CA ASN A 108 0.59 7.05 -15.30
C ASN A 108 0.70 7.78 -16.65
N ASP A 109 -0.36 8.49 -17.01
CA ASP A 109 -0.44 9.38 -18.17
C ASP A 109 0.21 10.75 -17.92
N GLY A 110 0.81 10.97 -16.76
CA GLY A 110 1.55 12.18 -16.44
C GLY A 110 2.96 12.23 -17.02
N ASP A 111 3.59 13.38 -16.85
CA ASP A 111 4.97 13.69 -17.24
C ASP A 111 6.01 13.43 -16.13
N ARG A 112 5.55 13.02 -14.94
CA ARG A 112 6.38 12.76 -13.75
C ARG A 112 6.10 11.39 -13.15
N ASP A 113 7.13 10.85 -12.51
CA ASP A 113 7.05 9.60 -11.78
C ASP A 113 6.03 9.64 -10.64
N ARG A 114 5.33 8.52 -10.50
CA ARG A 114 4.34 8.27 -9.46
C ARG A 114 4.91 7.32 -8.43
N ILE A 115 4.83 7.71 -7.15
CA ILE A 115 5.32 6.88 -6.05
C ILE A 115 4.16 6.54 -5.13
N HIS A 116 3.96 5.26 -4.90
CA HIS A 116 2.95 4.74 -3.98
C HIS A 116 3.65 3.89 -2.91
N MET A 117 3.17 3.98 -1.68
CA MET A 117 3.37 2.92 -0.70
C MET A 117 2.18 1.96 -0.80
N ILE A 118 2.45 0.72 -1.15
CA ILE A 118 1.48 -0.36 -1.18
C ILE A 118 1.72 -1.24 0.02
N PHE A 119 0.71 -1.47 0.84
CA PHE A 119 0.82 -2.33 2.01
C PHE A 119 -0.43 -3.15 2.23
N ASP A 120 -0.25 -4.34 2.80
CA ASP A 120 -1.31 -5.31 3.01
C ASP A 120 -1.65 -5.35 4.51
N LEU A 121 -2.94 -5.40 4.85
CA LEU A 121 -3.46 -5.50 6.22
C LEU A 121 -4.34 -6.77 6.36
N PRO A 122 -4.78 -7.15 7.57
CA PRO A 122 -5.73 -8.25 7.78
C PRO A 122 -7.07 -8.06 7.04
N PRO A 123 -8.02 -9.01 7.14
CA PRO A 123 -9.05 -9.21 6.13
C PRO A 123 -9.99 -8.02 5.89
N HIS A 124 -10.68 -8.12 4.74
CA HIS A 124 -11.51 -7.09 4.13
C HIS A 124 -12.67 -6.56 5.00
N ASP A 125 -13.08 -7.28 6.03
CA ASP A 125 -14.13 -6.86 6.95
C ASP A 125 -13.70 -5.70 7.85
N ARG A 126 -12.39 -5.49 8.05
CA ARG A 126 -11.84 -4.42 8.90
C ARG A 126 -11.44 -3.14 8.14
N ARG A 127 -11.99 -2.90 6.95
CA ARG A 127 -11.61 -1.76 6.08
C ARG A 127 -11.80 -0.38 6.73
N ALA A 128 -12.93 -0.16 7.40
CA ALA A 128 -13.23 1.14 8.02
C ALA A 128 -12.22 1.47 9.13
N GLU A 129 -11.93 0.48 9.98
CA GLU A 129 -10.88 0.59 10.99
C GLU A 129 -9.52 0.85 10.34
N ALA A 130 -9.17 0.10 9.29
CA ALA A 130 -7.91 0.25 8.59
C ALA A 130 -7.73 1.65 7.98
N GLN A 131 -8.77 2.21 7.38
CA GLN A 131 -8.75 3.58 6.87
C GLN A 131 -8.56 4.60 8.00
N ALA A 132 -9.29 4.46 9.11
CA ALA A 132 -9.18 5.37 10.25
C ALA A 132 -7.79 5.30 10.91
N ALA A 133 -7.28 4.09 11.15
CA ALA A 133 -5.95 3.87 11.72
C ALA A 133 -4.85 4.46 10.82
N THR A 134 -4.96 4.25 9.52
CA THR A 134 -4.01 4.77 8.55
C THR A 134 -4.06 6.31 8.49
N ALA A 135 -5.25 6.91 8.48
CA ALA A 135 -5.40 8.35 8.50
C ALA A 135 -4.77 8.97 9.76
N ALA A 136 -4.95 8.33 10.92
CA ALA A 136 -4.32 8.75 12.17
C ALA A 136 -2.79 8.62 12.11
N ALA A 137 -2.25 7.54 11.55
CA ALA A 137 -0.81 7.37 11.36
C ALA A 137 -0.22 8.43 10.41
N ILE A 138 -0.91 8.74 9.29
CA ILE A 138 -0.50 9.82 8.37
C ILE A 138 -0.47 11.16 9.11
N ALA A 139 -1.50 11.47 9.90
CA ALA A 139 -1.57 12.71 10.66
C ALA A 139 -0.39 12.84 11.66
N ARG A 140 -0.04 11.76 12.37
CA ARG A 140 1.12 11.73 13.28
C ARG A 140 2.44 11.96 12.55
N MET A 141 2.64 11.34 11.38
CA MET A 141 3.86 11.57 10.59
C MET A 141 3.96 12.99 10.01
N ALA A 142 2.81 13.59 9.72
CA ALA A 142 2.73 14.97 9.23
C ALA A 142 3.08 15.99 10.32
N ASP A 143 2.87 15.64 11.60
CA ASP A 143 3.25 16.46 12.76
C ASP A 143 4.78 16.57 12.92
N PRO A 144 5.36 17.77 12.80
CA PRO A 144 6.79 17.99 13.00
C PRO A 144 7.29 17.61 14.41
N GLN A 145 6.44 17.67 15.44
CA GLN A 145 6.83 17.38 16.83
C GLN A 145 6.93 15.88 17.12
N ALA A 146 6.16 15.04 16.41
CA ALA A 146 6.22 13.59 16.52
C ALA A 146 7.48 12.97 15.85
N ARG A 147 8.19 13.73 15.00
CA ARG A 147 9.39 13.26 14.26
C ARG A 147 10.66 13.15 15.10
N ALA A 148 10.65 13.66 16.34
CA ALA A 148 11.87 13.82 17.16
C ALA A 148 12.13 12.67 18.15
N VAL A 149 11.34 11.59 18.14
CA VAL A 149 11.41 10.52 19.17
C VAL A 149 11.67 9.12 18.58
N ALA A 150 12.35 9.02 17.42
CA ALA A 150 12.76 7.74 16.84
C ALA A 150 14.26 7.67 16.59
#